data_AF-A0A2H0LH43-F1
#
_entry.id   AF-A0A2H0LH43-F1
#
_cell.length_a   1.000
_cell.length_b   1.000
_cell.length_c   1.000
_cell.angle_alpha   90.00
_cell.angle_beta   90.00
_cell.angle_gamma   90.00
#
_symmetry.space_group_name_H-M   'P 1'
#
loop_
_entity.id
_entity.type
_entity.pdbx_description
1 polymer ?
#
loop_
_entity_poly.entity_id
_entity_poly.type
_entity_poly.pdbx_seq_one_letter_code
_entity_poly.pdbx_strand_id
1 'polypeptide(L)'
;MEKSFHLLSDHEAATLYGLHDEHMKLLEAEFGVRTVARGRELTLNGPEAAVGRAARLVDQLLELIRSGQYLRRSEVVYAIRALQADSALDLNAVYMDKIEVSSKRQTISPKTAGQKAYVDAMRRNDMVLAI
;
A
#
# COMPACT_ATOMS: atom_id res chain seq x y z
N MET A 1 7.48 18.01 17.74
CA MET A 1 7.90 18.52 16.42
C MET A 1 6.68 18.55 15.53
N GLU A 2 6.58 19.58 14.68
CA GLU A 2 5.49 19.77 13.74
C GLU A 2 6.06 19.77 12.32
N LYS A 3 5.43 19.05 11.39
CA LYS A 3 5.77 19.08 9.96
C LYS A 3 4.50 19.18 9.12
N SER A 4 4.46 20.16 8.22
CA SER A 4 3.32 20.40 7.32
C SER A 4 3.66 20.05 5.87
N PHE A 5 2.65 19.59 5.13
CA PHE A 5 2.70 19.23 3.73
C PHE A 5 1.62 19.99 2.96
N HIS A 6 1.98 20.51 1.78
CA HIS A 6 1.05 21.14 0.86
C HIS A 6 0.78 20.24 -0.34
N LEU A 7 -0.49 20.04 -0.62
CA LEU A 7 -0.98 19.10 -1.63
C LEU A 7 -1.32 19.83 -2.95
N LEU A 8 -1.02 19.18 -4.06
CA LEU A 8 -1.11 19.76 -5.41
C LEU A 8 -2.53 19.78 -5.99
N SER A 9 -3.45 19.00 -5.42
CA SER A 9 -4.86 19.02 -5.82
C SER A 9 -5.77 18.45 -4.73
N ASP A 10 -7.08 18.72 -4.83
CA ASP A 10 -8.07 18.09 -3.95
C ASP A 10 -8.17 16.58 -4.20
N HIS A 11 -7.87 16.13 -5.42
CA HIS A 11 -7.78 14.71 -5.74
C HIS A 11 -6.60 14.04 -5.03
N GLU A 12 -5.43 14.68 -5.02
CA GLU A 12 -4.26 14.20 -4.26
C GLU A 12 -4.57 14.10 -2.77
N ALA A 13 -5.27 15.10 -2.22
CA ALA A 13 -5.72 15.10 -0.83
C ALA A 13 -6.70 13.96 -0.53
N ALA A 14 -7.75 13.80 -1.33
CA ALA A 14 -8.73 12.73 -1.14
C ALA A 14 -8.09 11.34 -1.22
N THR A 15 -7.18 11.12 -2.18
CA THR A 15 -6.47 9.85 -2.35
C THR A 15 -5.51 9.58 -1.19
N LEU A 16 -4.78 10.58 -0.71
CA LEU A 16 -3.87 10.44 0.41
C LEU A 16 -4.62 10.15 1.72
N TYR A 17 -5.68 10.89 2.02
CA TYR A 17 -6.44 10.73 3.27
C TYR A 17 -7.22 9.41 3.31
N GLY A 18 -7.65 8.94 2.15
CA GLY A 18 -8.47 7.74 2.01
C GLY A 18 -9.92 7.97 2.43
N LEU A 19 -10.74 6.92 2.34
CA LEU A 19 -12.15 7.03 2.69
C LEU A 19 -12.31 7.25 4.21
N HIS A 20 -13.02 8.31 4.61
CA HIS A 20 -13.23 8.66 6.03
C HIS A 20 -11.93 8.77 6.85
N ASP A 21 -10.87 9.31 6.23
CA ASP A 21 -9.53 9.51 6.82
C ASP A 21 -8.87 8.20 7.29
N GLU A 22 -9.21 7.08 6.64
CA GLU A 22 -8.70 5.75 7.03
C GLU A 22 -7.16 5.66 7.00
N HIS A 23 -6.51 6.30 6.02
CA HIS A 23 -5.06 6.27 5.90
C HIS A 23 -4.40 7.09 7.01
N MET A 24 -5.00 8.23 7.36
CA MET A 24 -4.50 9.08 8.45
C MET A 24 -4.59 8.35 9.79
N LYS A 25 -5.74 7.73 10.09
CA LYS A 25 -5.91 6.92 11.31
C LYS A 25 -4.91 5.77 11.41
N LEU A 26 -4.60 5.12 10.28
CA LEU A 26 -3.56 4.08 10.23
C LEU A 26 -2.18 4.67 10.56
N LEU A 27 -1.86 5.83 10.00
CA LEU A 27 -0.59 6.53 10.25
C LEU A 27 -0.45 6.93 11.72
N GLU A 28 -1.52 7.44 12.33
CA GLU A 28 -1.57 7.78 13.76
C GLU A 28 -1.36 6.53 14.64
N ALA A 29 -2.05 5.43 14.32
CA ALA A 29 -1.95 4.18 15.08
C ALA A 29 -0.57 3.54 15.01
N GLU A 30 0.08 3.56 13.84
CA GLU A 30 1.34 2.85 13.60
C GLU A 30 2.57 3.65 14.02
N PHE A 31 2.54 4.98 13.87
CA PHE A 31 3.68 5.84 14.21
C PHE A 31 3.51 6.61 15.52
N GLY A 32 2.32 6.61 16.12
CA GLY A 32 2.04 7.36 17.35
C GLY A 32 2.11 8.87 17.14
N VAL A 33 1.79 9.34 15.93
CA VAL A 33 1.70 10.77 15.58
C VAL A 33 0.25 11.20 15.58
N ARG A 34 0.01 12.51 15.66
CA ARG A 34 -1.29 13.12 15.39
C ARG A 34 -1.27 13.79 14.03
N THR A 35 -2.30 13.54 13.25
CA THR A 35 -2.49 14.11 11.91
C THR A 35 -3.61 15.15 11.93
N VAL A 36 -3.43 16.23 11.20
CA VAL A 36 -4.46 17.25 10.99
C VAL A 36 -4.54 17.52 9.51
N ALA A 37 -5.62 17.08 8.88
CA ALA A 37 -5.91 17.32 7.47
C ALA A 37 -6.89 18.50 7.34
N ARG A 38 -6.51 19.54 6.58
CA ARG A 38 -7.34 20.71 6.30
C ARG A 38 -7.26 21.05 4.82
N GLY A 39 -8.23 20.56 4.05
CA GLY A 39 -8.24 20.72 2.59
C GLY A 39 -6.95 20.16 1.99
N ARG A 40 -6.09 21.05 1.50
CA ARG A 40 -4.83 20.70 0.82
C ARG A 40 -3.59 20.83 1.72
N GLU A 41 -3.81 20.92 3.02
CA GLU A 41 -2.75 20.96 4.02
C GLU A 41 -2.86 19.76 4.96
N LEU A 42 -1.74 19.07 5.14
CA LEU A 42 -1.60 17.98 6.11
C LEU A 42 -0.51 18.33 7.11
N THR A 43 -0.84 18.34 8.38
CA THR A 43 0.12 18.59 9.47
C THR A 43 0.31 17.33 10.31
N LEU A 44 1.56 16.98 10.57
CA LEU A 44 1.98 15.89 11.45
C LEU A 44 2.55 16.47 12.75
N ASN A 45 2.09 15.96 13.88
CA ASN A 45 2.48 16.43 15.20
C ASN A 45 2.86 15.25 16.11
N GLY A 46 4.00 15.34 16.80
CA GLY A 46 4.44 14.29 17.72
C GLY A 46 5.94 14.33 18.06
N PRO A 47 6.48 13.23 18.61
CA PRO A 47 7.91 13.06 18.84
C PRO A 47 8.71 13.16 17.54
N GLU A 48 9.91 13.75 17.58
CA GLU A 48 10.72 14.04 16.38
C GLU A 48 10.98 12.79 15.52
N ALA A 49 11.39 11.68 16.15
CA ALA A 49 11.64 10.42 15.45
C ALA A 49 10.36 9.80 14.84
N ALA A 50 9.22 9.98 15.49
CA ALA A 50 7.92 9.49 15.00
C ALA A 50 7.46 10.32 13.80
N VAL A 51 7.51 11.65 13.91
CA VAL A 51 7.18 12.58 12.83
C VAL A 51 8.11 12.38 11.65
N GLY A 52 9.42 12.16 11.87
CA GLY A 52 10.38 11.92 10.78
C GLY A 52 10.11 10.63 9.99
N ARG A 53 9.63 9.56 10.65
CA ARG A 53 9.22 8.31 9.97
C ARG A 53 7.90 8.46 9.25
N ALA A 54 6.90 9.04 9.92
CA ALA A 54 5.59 9.33 9.34
C ALA A 54 5.70 10.25 8.12
N ALA A 55 6.56 11.27 8.19
CA ALA A 55 6.82 12.20 7.11
C ALA A 55 7.42 11.51 5.88
N ARG A 56 8.41 10.62 6.08
CA ARG A 56 8.99 9.83 4.97
C ARG A 56 7.95 8.98 4.26
N LEU A 57 7.06 8.33 5.02
CA LEU A 57 5.95 7.58 4.44
C LEU A 57 5.04 8.50 3.62
N VAL A 58 4.64 9.65 4.16
CA VAL A 58 3.79 10.62 3.45
C VAL A 58 4.45 11.10 2.17
N ASP A 59 5.75 11.42 2.19
CA ASP A 59 6.51 11.83 1.00
C ASP A 59 6.46 10.74 -0.08
N GLN A 60 6.71 9.48 0.28
CA GLN A 60 6.66 8.36 -0.67
C GLN A 60 5.24 8.07 -1.19
N LEU A 61 4.21 8.17 -0.35
CA LEU A 61 2.82 8.03 -0.77
C LEU A 61 2.42 9.13 -1.76
N LEU A 62 2.90 10.36 -1.54
CA LEU A 62 2.67 11.46 -2.47
C LEU A 62 3.36 11.23 -3.81
N GLU A 63 4.59 10.71 -3.82
CA GLU A 63 5.26 10.32 -5.06
C GLU A 63 4.49 9.22 -5.82
N LEU A 64 3.96 8.21 -5.13
CA LEU A 64 3.12 7.17 -5.72
C LEU A 64 1.82 7.73 -6.33
N ILE A 65 1.16 8.65 -5.64
CA ILE A 65 -0.06 9.31 -6.15
C ILE A 65 0.28 10.13 -7.40
N ARG A 66 1.39 10.87 -7.37
CA ARG A 66 1.84 11.73 -8.47
C ARG A 66 2.34 10.95 -9.68
N SER A 67 2.83 9.73 -9.50
CA SER A 67 3.16 8.82 -10.60
C SER A 67 1.92 8.16 -11.23
N GLY A 68 0.72 8.48 -10.74
CA GLY A 68 -0.55 8.00 -11.29
C GLY A 68 -0.98 6.64 -10.78
N GLN A 69 -0.34 6.12 -9.72
CA GLN A 69 -0.74 4.84 -9.13
C GLN A 69 -1.97 4.99 -8.22
N TYR A 70 -2.81 3.96 -8.22
CA TYR A 70 -4.02 3.94 -7.41
C TYR A 70 -3.69 3.51 -5.97
N LEU A 71 -3.78 4.44 -5.02
CA LEU A 71 -3.51 4.16 -3.62
C LEU A 71 -4.73 3.51 -2.95
N ARG A 72 -4.61 2.26 -2.52
CA ARG A 72 -5.61 1.55 -1.71
C ARG A 72 -5.14 1.40 -0.27
N ARG A 73 -6.06 1.11 0.65
CA ARG A 73 -5.71 0.77 2.03
C ARG A 73 -4.67 -0.35 2.15
N SER A 74 -4.75 -1.40 1.32
CA SER A 74 -3.75 -2.50 1.29
C SER A 74 -2.34 -2.01 0.95
N GLU A 75 -2.26 -1.06 0.02
CA GLU A 75 -1.02 -0.45 -0.44
C GLU A 75 -0.37 0.39 0.67
N VAL A 76 -1.18 1.13 1.42
CA VAL A 76 -0.74 1.90 2.60
C VAL A 76 -0.25 0.99 3.73
N VAL A 77 -0.99 -0.07 4.05
CA VAL A 77 -0.55 -1.04 5.09
C VAL A 77 0.76 -1.73 4.70
N TYR A 78 0.92 -2.09 3.42
CA TYR A 78 2.16 -2.64 2.91
C TYR A 78 3.32 -1.65 3.04
N ALA A 79 3.10 -0.39 2.65
CA ALA A 79 4.08 0.68 2.75
C ALA A 79 4.55 0.92 4.20
N ILE A 80 3.62 0.93 5.16
CA ILE A 80 3.94 1.05 6.58
C ILE A 80 4.84 -0.11 7.03
N ARG A 81 4.48 -1.35 6.67
CA ARG A 81 5.26 -2.54 7.04
C ARG A 81 6.65 -2.55 6.41
N ALA A 82 6.76 -2.14 5.14
CA ALA A 82 8.03 -2.05 4.45
C ALA A 82 8.97 -1.05 5.15
N LEU A 83 8.48 0.13 5.54
CA LEU A 83 9.26 1.14 6.26
C LEU A 83 9.59 0.75 7.71
N GLN A 84 8.78 -0.09 8.34
CA GLN A 84 9.11 -0.67 9.65
C GLN A 84 10.23 -1.72 9.54
N ALA A 85 10.26 -2.49 8.44
CA ALA A 85 11.30 -3.49 8.19
C ALA A 85 12.63 -2.86 7.76
N ASP A 86 12.57 -1.83 6.92
CA ASP A 86 13.74 -1.05 6.52
C ASP A 86 13.36 0.42 6.31
N SER A 87 13.93 1.29 7.14
CA SER A 87 13.64 2.73 7.11
C SER A 87 14.28 3.48 5.93
N ALA A 88 15.14 2.83 5.14
CA ALA A 88 15.78 3.39 3.94
C ALA A 88 15.16 2.87 2.63
N LEU A 89 14.12 2.03 2.73
CA LEU A 89 13.52 1.38 1.57
C LEU A 89 12.73 2.40 0.73
N ASP A 90 13.05 2.47 -0.56
CA ASP A 90 12.30 3.27 -1.53
C ASP A 90 11.05 2.50 -1.96
N LEU A 91 9.87 3.00 -1.57
CA LEU A 91 8.60 2.39 -1.95
C LEU A 91 8.39 2.42 -3.47
N ASN A 92 8.86 3.44 -4.19
CA ASN A 92 8.73 3.44 -5.66
C ASN A 92 9.50 2.29 -6.29
N ALA A 93 10.73 2.02 -5.83
CA ALA A 93 11.51 0.88 -6.31
C ALA A 93 10.81 -0.46 -6.03
N VAL A 94 10.20 -0.63 -4.86
CA VAL A 94 9.46 -1.86 -4.51
C VAL A 94 8.13 -1.97 -5.27
N TYR A 95 7.44 -0.87 -5.51
CA TYR A 95 6.20 -0.86 -6.30
C TYR A 95 6.46 -1.13 -7.78
N MET A 96 7.57 -0.64 -8.32
CA MET A 96 7.98 -0.91 -9.71
C MET A 96 8.48 -2.34 -9.92
N ASP A 97 9.03 -2.97 -8.87
CA ASP A 97 9.49 -4.37 -8.88
C ASP A 97 8.38 -5.37 -8.49
N LYS A 98 7.15 -4.89 -8.24
CA LYS A 98 5.99 -5.78 -8.10
C LYS A 98 5.69 -6.40 -9.47
N ILE A 99 5.81 -7.72 -9.55
CA ILE A 99 5.02 -8.51 -10.50
C ILE A 99 3.55 -8.18 -10.20
N GLU A 100 2.85 -7.51 -11.12
CA GLU A 100 1.43 -7.24 -11.01
C GLU A 100 0.64 -8.56 -10.92
N VAL A 101 0.47 -9.08 -9.71
CA VAL A 101 -0.56 -10.08 -9.46
C VAL A 101 -1.82 -9.29 -9.18
N SER A 102 -2.51 -8.91 -10.26
CA SER A 102 -3.88 -8.40 -10.25
C SER A 102 -4.65 -9.08 -9.12
N SER A 103 -5.12 -8.28 -8.17
CA SER A 103 -5.75 -8.70 -6.92
C SER A 103 -7.10 -9.39 -7.21
N LYS A 104 -7.02 -10.63 -7.68
CA LYS A 104 -8.07 -11.65 -7.78
C LYS A 104 -7.52 -13.09 -7.73
N ARG A 105 -6.32 -13.33 -7.18
CA ARG A 105 -5.78 -14.69 -6.97
C ARG A 105 -6.01 -15.17 -5.54
N GLN A 106 -7.28 -15.43 -5.23
CA GLN A 106 -7.67 -16.40 -4.21
C GLN A 106 -6.98 -17.73 -4.54
N THR A 107 -6.26 -18.36 -3.61
CA THR A 107 -5.63 -19.66 -3.89
C THR A 107 -6.72 -20.68 -4.20
N ILE A 108 -6.78 -21.14 -5.45
CA ILE A 108 -7.77 -22.11 -5.91
C ILE A 108 -7.23 -23.51 -5.63
N SER A 109 -7.80 -24.17 -4.64
CA SER A 109 -7.54 -25.59 -4.35
C SER A 109 -8.58 -26.47 -5.03
N PRO A 110 -8.18 -27.64 -5.56
CA PRO A 110 -9.14 -28.60 -6.11
C PRO A 110 -10.09 -29.08 -5.01
N LYS A 111 -11.40 -28.98 -5.27
CA LYS A 111 -12.45 -29.35 -4.29
C LYS A 111 -12.97 -30.77 -4.49
N THR A 112 -12.59 -31.43 -5.58
CA THR A 112 -13.01 -32.79 -5.93
C THR A 112 -11.82 -33.62 -6.39
N ALA A 113 -11.93 -34.94 -6.28
CA ALA A 113 -10.88 -35.86 -6.74
C ALA A 113 -10.55 -35.69 -8.22
N GLY A 114 -11.55 -35.41 -9.07
CA GLY A 114 -11.35 -35.13 -10.50
C GLY A 114 -10.55 -33.85 -10.77
N GLN A 115 -10.83 -32.77 -10.03
CA GLN A 115 -10.05 -31.53 -10.13
C GLN A 115 -8.61 -31.73 -9.66
N LYS A 116 -8.40 -32.55 -8.63
CA LYS A 116 -7.04 -32.91 -8.19
C LYS A 116 -6.31 -33.68 -9.28
N ALA A 117 -6.96 -34.67 -9.91
CA ALA A 117 -6.37 -35.43 -11.02
C ALA A 117 -6.00 -34.51 -12.20
N TYR A 118 -6.81 -33.50 -12.50
CA TYR A 118 -6.51 -32.50 -13.51
C TYR A 118 -5.30 -31.62 -13.16
N VAL A 119 -5.25 -31.09 -11.93
CA VAL A 119 -4.09 -30.32 -11.43
C VAL A 119 -2.81 -31.17 -11.44
N ASP A 120 -2.92 -32.45 -11.11
CA ASP A 120 -1.79 -33.39 -11.15
C ASP A 120 -1.36 -33.67 -12.60
N ALA A 121 -2.29 -33.77 -13.55
CA ALA A 121 -1.98 -33.90 -14.97
C ALA A 121 -1.24 -32.67 -15.50
N MET A 122 -1.68 -31.46 -15.13
CA MET A 122 -1.03 -30.18 -15.51
C MET A 122 0.41 -30.08 -15.02
N ARG A 123 0.71 -30.67 -13.86
CA ARG A 123 2.07 -30.66 -13.29
C ARG A 123 3.01 -31.65 -13.99
N ARG A 124 2.46 -32.68 -14.64
CA ARG A 124 3.23 -33.79 -15.21
C ARG A 124 3.41 -33.70 -16.72
N ASN A 125 2.63 -32.87 -17.40
CA ASN A 125 2.65 -32.73 -18.85
C ASN A 125 2.77 -31.25 -19.20
N ASP A 126 3.52 -30.95 -20.26
CA ASP A 126 3.73 -29.58 -20.73
C ASP A 126 2.43 -28.93 -21.22
N MET A 127 1.45 -29.75 -21.63
CA MET A 127 0.13 -29.29 -22.06
C MET A 127 -0.95 -30.30 -21.65
N VAL A 128 -2.05 -29.80 -21.10
CA VAL A 128 -3.23 -30.60 -20.74
C VAL A 128 -4.49 -29.90 -21.23
N LEU A 129 -5.36 -30.65 -21.91
CA LEU A 129 -6.67 -30.19 -22.39
C LEU A 129 -7.76 -30.82 -21.53
N ALA A 130 -8.70 -30.02 -21.03
CA ALA A 130 -9.93 -30.48 -20.38
C ALA A 130 -11.14 -29.67 -20.85
N ILE A 131 -12.33 -30.24 -20.63
CA ILE A 131 -13.64 -29.72 -21.04
C ILE A 131 -14.47 -29.45 -19.79
#